data_AF-A0A9P8T2P9-F1
#
_entry.id   AF-A0A9P8T2P9-F1
#
_cell.length_a   1.000
_cell.length_b   1.000
_cell.length_c   1.000
_cell.angle_alpha   90.00
_cell.angle_beta   90.00
_cell.angle_gamma   90.00
#
_symmetry.space_group_name_H-M   'P 1'
#
loop_
_entity.id
_entity.type
_entity.pdbx_description
1 polymer ?
#
loop_
_entity_poly.entity_id
_entity_poly.type
_entity_poly.pdbx_seq_one_letter_code
_entity_poly.pdbx_strand_id
1 'polypeptide(L)'
;MISNEFSHVYASELSRPDLKPYQFIQFDSFISKTKKIYGDSRAQSNLDKLNTELVDVKMIMNKNIEDLLYRGDSLDKLQDLSANLKNQSQKYKKYAEKINFQLLLKQYAPVILISLFILFILYRIIF
;
A
#
# COMPACT_ATOMS: atom_id res chain seq x y z
N MET A 1 33.67 11.59 3.54
CA MET A 1 33.35 13.03 3.45
C MET A 1 32.20 13.28 2.47
N ILE A 2 32.22 12.63 1.30
CA ILE A 2 31.16 12.72 0.28
C ILE A 2 29.84 12.11 0.78
N SER A 3 29.91 10.98 1.49
CA SER A 3 28.72 10.34 2.10
C SER A 3 28.04 11.25 3.13
N ASN A 4 28.83 12.03 3.89
CA ASN A 4 28.31 12.97 4.87
C ASN A 4 27.63 14.16 4.20
N GLU A 5 28.23 14.68 3.12
CA GLU A 5 27.65 15.78 2.33
C GLU A 5 26.37 15.35 1.61
N PHE A 6 26.35 14.14 1.05
CA PHE A 6 25.15 13.55 0.46
C PHE A 6 24.03 13.43 1.50
N SER A 7 24.36 12.90 2.68
CA SER A 7 23.41 12.76 3.78
C SER A 7 22.90 14.12 4.25
N HIS A 8 23.78 15.12 4.33
CA HIS A 8 23.40 16.48 4.73
C HIS A 8 22.45 17.15 3.73
N VAL A 9 22.71 17.00 2.42
CA VAL A 9 21.89 17.62 1.37
C VAL A 9 20.57 16.88 1.14
N TYR A 10 20.56 15.55 1.25
CA TYR A 10 19.42 14.71 0.86
C TYR A 10 18.73 13.98 2.03
N ALA A 11 19.13 14.15 3.29
CA ALA A 11 18.52 13.47 4.45
C ALA A 11 16.99 13.61 4.51
N SER A 12 16.49 14.81 4.23
CA SER A 12 15.05 15.12 4.24
C SER A 12 14.32 14.43 3.08
N GLU A 13 14.98 14.23 1.96
CA GLU A 13 14.42 13.60 0.75
C GLU A 13 14.49 12.07 0.81
N LEU A 14 15.53 11.52 1.44
CA LEU A 14 15.68 10.08 1.67
C LEU A 14 14.54 9.48 2.51
N SER A 15 13.89 10.30 3.35
CA SER A 15 12.77 9.89 4.20
C SER A 15 11.42 9.94 3.49
N ARG A 16 11.38 10.47 2.25
CA ARG A 16 10.13 10.69 1.54
C ARG A 16 9.62 9.39 0.92
N PRO A 17 8.34 9.05 1.13
CA PRO A 17 7.75 7.82 0.58
C PRO A 17 7.48 7.89 -0.94
N ASP A 18 7.67 9.05 -1.58
CA ASP A 18 7.35 9.36 -2.99
C ASP A 18 8.58 9.67 -3.87
N LEU A 19 9.72 9.03 -3.58
CA LEU A 19 10.97 9.21 -4.33
C LEU A 19 10.83 8.78 -5.80
N LYS A 20 11.28 9.64 -6.72
CA LYS A 20 11.27 9.36 -8.16
C LYS A 20 12.58 8.68 -8.59
N PRO A 21 12.55 7.80 -9.59
CA PRO A 21 13.77 7.28 -10.20
C PRO A 21 14.69 8.44 -10.63
N TYR A 22 16.00 8.32 -10.36
CA TYR A 22 17.03 9.30 -10.70
C TYR A 22 16.92 10.67 -10.00
N GLN A 23 16.16 10.79 -8.91
CA GLN A 23 16.00 12.06 -8.19
C GLN A 23 17.33 12.67 -7.70
N PHE A 24 18.36 11.85 -7.49
CA PHE A 24 19.68 12.26 -6.99
C PHE A 24 20.73 12.46 -8.10
N ILE A 25 20.35 12.39 -9.38
CA ILE A 25 21.29 12.53 -10.52
C ILE A 25 22.05 13.86 -10.52
N GLN A 26 21.49 14.89 -9.86
CA GLN A 26 22.16 16.19 -9.71
C GLN A 26 23.44 16.10 -8.87
N PHE A 27 23.56 15.09 -8.00
CA PHE A 27 24.77 14.87 -7.20
C PHE A 27 25.94 14.29 -8.02
N ASP A 28 25.69 13.73 -9.21
CA ASP A 28 26.74 13.17 -10.08
C ASP A 28 27.76 14.24 -10.50
N SER A 29 27.32 15.48 -10.70
CA SER A 29 28.22 16.60 -11.02
C SER A 29 29.17 16.92 -9.86
N PHE A 30 28.66 16.86 -8.63
CA PHE A 30 29.46 17.05 -7.42
C PHE A 30 30.47 15.91 -7.25
N ILE A 31 30.04 14.66 -7.45
CA ILE A 31 30.92 13.48 -7.44
C ILE A 31 32.05 13.63 -8.46
N SER A 32 31.73 14.03 -9.69
CA SER A 32 32.71 14.16 -10.77
C SER A 32 33.76 15.23 -10.49
N LYS A 33 33.34 16.40 -9.97
CA LYS A 33 34.25 17.48 -9.56
C LYS A 33 35.14 17.07 -8.40
N THR A 34 34.57 16.45 -7.37
CA THR A 34 35.33 15.97 -6.21
C THR A 34 36.31 14.88 -6.61
N LYS A 35 35.91 13.92 -7.45
CA LYS A 35 36.83 12.89 -7.99
C LYS A 35 38.03 13.50 -8.73
N LYS A 36 37.81 14.56 -9.51
CA LYS A 36 38.89 15.26 -10.22
C LYS A 36 39.89 15.94 -9.27
N ILE A 37 39.38 16.61 -8.22
CA ILE A 37 40.19 17.30 -7.22
C ILE A 37 41.06 16.30 -6.43
N TYR A 38 40.48 15.17 -6.02
CA TYR A 38 41.20 14.15 -5.24
C TYR A 38 42.09 13.24 -6.10
N GLY A 39 41.84 13.17 -7.41
CA GLY A 39 42.70 12.46 -8.37
C GLY A 39 43.99 13.20 -8.72
N ASP A 40 44.01 14.53 -8.64
CA ASP A 40 45.23 15.34 -8.85
C ASP A 40 46.18 15.33 -7.64
N SER A 41 45.66 14.98 -6.45
CA SER A 41 46.47 14.84 -5.24
C SER A 41 47.16 13.47 -5.28
N ARG A 42 48.46 13.46 -5.59
CA ARG A 42 49.36 12.29 -5.82
C ARG A 42 49.47 11.22 -4.71
N ALA A 43 48.53 11.16 -3.77
CA ALA A 43 48.50 10.19 -2.69
C ALA A 43 47.52 9.05 -3.02
N GLN A 44 48.06 7.88 -3.38
CA GLN A 44 47.32 6.63 -3.61
C GLN A 44 46.25 6.35 -2.53
N SER A 45 46.56 6.68 -1.28
CA SER A 45 45.67 6.48 -0.12
C SER A 45 44.35 7.28 -0.18
N ASN A 46 44.33 8.44 -0.86
CA ASN A 46 43.10 9.23 -1.01
C ASN A 46 42.17 8.65 -2.08
N LEU A 47 42.72 7.96 -3.08
CA LEU A 47 41.94 7.29 -4.13
C LEU A 47 41.23 6.04 -3.59
N ASP A 48 41.86 5.29 -2.69
CA ASP A 48 41.25 4.11 -2.09
C ASP A 48 40.04 4.48 -1.23
N LYS A 49 40.16 5.54 -0.41
CA LYS A 49 39.04 6.08 0.38
C LYS A 49 37.90 6.60 -0.49
N LEU A 50 38.23 7.30 -1.58
CA LEU A 50 37.23 7.77 -2.55
C LEU A 50 36.50 6.58 -3.19
N ASN A 51 37.22 5.51 -3.54
CA ASN A 51 36.64 4.33 -4.14
C ASN A 51 35.61 3.68 -3.20
N THR A 52 35.96 3.51 -1.92
CA THR A 52 35.03 3.02 -0.89
C THR A 52 33.79 3.90 -0.76
N GLU A 53 33.96 5.23 -0.65
CA GLU A 53 32.82 6.16 -0.53
C GLU A 53 31.89 6.12 -1.77
N LEU A 54 32.44 5.93 -2.97
CA LEU A 54 31.65 5.81 -4.20
C LEU A 54 30.90 4.48 -4.29
N VAL A 55 31.49 3.39 -3.79
CA VAL A 55 30.82 2.08 -3.70
C VAL A 55 29.62 2.15 -2.76
N ASP A 56 29.75 2.81 -1.61
CA ASP A 56 28.67 2.97 -0.63
C ASP A 56 27.49 3.77 -1.20
N VAL A 57 27.75 4.90 -1.86
CA VAL A 57 26.68 5.72 -2.47
C VAL A 57 26.01 4.97 -3.62
N LYS A 58 26.78 4.24 -4.43
CA LYS A 58 26.23 3.40 -5.49
C LYS A 58 25.34 2.29 -4.91
N MET A 59 25.70 1.71 -3.76
CA MET A 59 24.86 0.74 -3.07
C MET A 59 23.54 1.37 -2.60
N ILE A 60 23.57 2.57 -2.02
CA ILE A 60 22.36 3.32 -1.60
C ILE A 60 21.46 3.65 -2.79
N MET A 61 22.03 4.08 -3.93
CA MET A 61 21.26 4.38 -5.14
C MET A 61 20.63 3.12 -5.78
N ASN A 62 21.33 1.99 -5.80
CA ASN A 62 20.78 0.74 -6.34
C ASN A 62 19.72 0.14 -5.41
N LYS A 63 19.91 0.22 -4.09
CA LYS A 63 18.92 -0.21 -3.09
C LYS A 63 17.58 0.53 -3.23
N ASN A 64 17.60 1.78 -3.66
CA ASN A 64 16.38 2.59 -3.85
C ASN A 64 15.52 2.11 -5.03
N ILE A 65 16.13 1.64 -6.13
CA ILE A 65 15.39 1.19 -7.33
C ILE A 65 14.67 -0.14 -7.07
N GLU A 66 15.32 -1.08 -6.37
CA GLU A 66 14.73 -2.39 -6.05
C GLU A 66 13.57 -2.28 -5.06
N ASP A 67 13.68 -1.42 -4.04
CA ASP A 67 12.63 -1.22 -3.03
C ASP A 67 11.39 -0.53 -3.63
N LEU A 68 11.57 0.35 -4.61
CA LEU A 68 10.46 0.98 -5.36
C LEU A 68 9.75 0.02 -6.32
N LEU A 69 10.49 -0.88 -6.98
CA LEU A 69 9.93 -1.93 -7.84
C LEU A 69 9.09 -2.94 -7.02
N TYR A 70 9.56 -3.31 -5.83
CA TYR A 70 8.85 -4.23 -4.94
C TYR A 70 7.58 -3.62 -4.34
N ARG A 71 7.55 -2.30 -4.15
CA ARG A 71 6.38 -1.58 -3.62
C ARG A 71 5.27 -1.40 -4.66
N GLY A 72 5.60 -1.35 -5.96
CA GLY A 72 4.63 -1.38 -7.06
C GLY A 72 3.87 -2.71 -7.15
N ASP A 73 4.61 -3.83 -7.17
CA ASP A 73 4.04 -5.18 -7.21
C ASP A 73 3.20 -5.53 -5.96
N SER A 74 3.54 -4.94 -4.82
CA SER A 74 2.80 -5.08 -3.56
C SER A 74 1.49 -4.28 -3.55
N LEU A 75 1.45 -3.12 -4.23
CA LEU A 75 0.29 -2.25 -4.29
C LEU A 75 -0.79 -2.83 -5.21
N ASP A 76 -0.40 -3.38 -6.36
CA ASP A 76 -1.34 -4.02 -7.30
C ASP A 76 -2.04 -5.22 -6.66
N LYS A 77 -1.28 -6.05 -5.92
CA LYS A 77 -1.85 -7.17 -5.14
C LYS A 77 -2.80 -6.70 -4.05
N LEU A 78 -2.47 -5.61 -3.34
CA LEU A 78 -3.35 -5.02 -2.33
C LEU A 78 -4.62 -4.42 -2.94
N GLN A 79 -4.53 -3.82 -4.12
CA GLN A 79 -5.66 -3.25 -4.83
C GLN A 79 -6.64 -4.35 -5.28
N ASP A 80 -6.13 -5.45 -5.85
CA ASP A 80 -6.94 -6.61 -6.22
C ASP A 80 -7.59 -7.27 -5.00
N LEU A 81 -6.82 -7.47 -3.93
CA LEU A 81 -7.34 -8.03 -2.68
C LEU A 81 -8.43 -7.14 -2.08
N SER A 82 -8.22 -5.82 -2.06
CA SER A 82 -9.20 -4.85 -1.55
C SER A 82 -10.46 -4.80 -2.41
N ALA A 83 -10.33 -4.85 -3.73
CA ALA A 83 -11.46 -4.91 -4.64
C ALA A 83 -12.26 -6.21 -4.45
N ASN A 84 -11.57 -7.34 -4.28
CA ASN A 84 -12.19 -8.62 -4.01
C ASN A 84 -12.93 -8.62 -2.66
N LEU A 85 -12.28 -8.16 -1.58
CA LEU A 85 -12.87 -8.01 -0.26
C LEU A 85 -14.12 -7.12 -0.30
N LYS A 86 -14.05 -5.95 -0.93
CA LYS A 86 -15.20 -5.04 -1.08
C LYS A 86 -16.37 -5.74 -1.77
N ASN A 87 -16.09 -6.45 -2.87
CA ASN A 87 -17.12 -7.20 -3.60
C ASN A 87 -17.72 -8.33 -2.75
N GLN A 88 -16.89 -9.07 -2.01
CA GLN A 88 -17.35 -10.11 -1.10
C GLN A 88 -18.20 -9.52 0.04
N SER A 89 -17.74 -8.46 0.71
CA SER A 89 -18.49 -7.79 1.78
C SER A 89 -19.85 -7.30 1.32
N GLN A 90 -19.95 -6.73 0.11
CA GLN A 90 -21.23 -6.34 -0.47
C GLN A 90 -22.17 -7.53 -0.72
N LYS A 91 -21.63 -8.66 -1.19
CA LYS A 91 -22.41 -9.90 -1.34
C LYS A 91 -22.90 -10.38 0.04
N TYR A 92 -22.01 -10.50 1.02
CA TYR A 92 -22.36 -10.93 2.38
C TYR A 92 -23.43 -10.04 3.01
N LYS A 93 -23.33 -8.71 2.86
CA LYS A 93 -24.37 -7.78 3.31
C LYS A 93 -25.74 -8.12 2.71
N LYS A 94 -25.81 -8.28 1.38
CA LYS A 94 -27.06 -8.63 0.69
C LYS A 94 -27.60 -10.00 1.12
N TYR A 95 -26.73 -10.99 1.34
CA TYR A 95 -27.13 -12.30 1.84
C TYR A 95 -27.69 -12.22 3.26
N ALA A 96 -27.04 -11.47 4.15
CA ALA A 96 -27.50 -11.27 5.52
C ALA A 96 -28.87 -10.57 5.57
N GLU A 97 -29.10 -9.54 4.75
CA GLU A 97 -30.40 -8.87 4.62
C GLU A 97 -31.50 -9.83 4.16
N LYS A 98 -31.22 -10.65 3.15
CA LYS A 98 -32.16 -11.68 2.66
C LYS A 98 -32.47 -12.73 3.73
N ILE A 99 -31.45 -13.20 4.44
CA ILE A 99 -31.61 -14.19 5.53
C ILE A 99 -32.45 -13.59 6.66
N ASN A 100 -32.20 -12.33 7.03
CA ASN A 100 -32.99 -11.63 8.06
C ASN A 100 -34.47 -11.56 7.64
N PHE A 101 -34.76 -11.14 6.41
CA PHE A 101 -36.14 -11.12 5.90
C PHE A 101 -36.79 -12.51 5.90
N GLN A 102 -36.06 -13.55 5.49
CA GLN A 102 -36.55 -14.93 5.53
C GLN A 102 -36.82 -15.40 6.98
N LEU A 103 -35.97 -15.04 7.94
CA LEU A 103 -36.19 -15.33 9.35
C LEU A 103 -37.45 -14.65 9.88
N LEU A 104 -37.61 -13.36 9.62
CA LEU A 104 -38.82 -12.60 9.98
C LEU A 104 -40.06 -13.27 9.40
N LEU A 105 -40.07 -13.56 8.10
CA LEU A 105 -41.21 -14.19 7.44
C LEU A 105 -41.53 -15.54 8.06
N LYS A 106 -40.52 -16.39 8.32
CA LYS A 106 -40.72 -17.68 9.00
C LYS A 106 -41.27 -17.54 10.41
N GLN A 107 -40.83 -16.52 11.15
CA GLN A 107 -41.26 -16.28 12.52
C GLN A 107 -42.72 -15.78 12.60
N TYR A 108 -43.13 -14.89 11.70
CA TYR A 108 -44.47 -14.29 11.72
C TYR A 108 -45.53 -15.06 10.92
N ALA A 109 -45.14 -15.86 9.93
CA ALA A 109 -46.06 -16.67 9.12
C ALA A 109 -47.05 -17.53 9.94
N PRO A 110 -46.63 -18.33 10.96
CA PRO A 110 -47.56 -19.16 11.72
C PRO A 110 -48.57 -18.33 12.53
N VAL A 111 -48.13 -17.20 13.09
CA VAL A 111 -48.99 -16.29 13.87
C VAL A 111 -50.07 -15.67 12.98
N ILE A 112 -49.69 -15.20 11.79
CA ILE A 112 -50.63 -14.63 10.81
C ILE A 112 -51.63 -15.70 10.35
N LEU A 113 -51.18 -16.93 10.06
CA LEU A 113 -52.05 -18.03 9.67
C LEU A 113 -53.10 -18.37 10.73
N ILE A 114 -52.69 -18.48 12.00
CA ILE A 114 -53.61 -18.76 13.12
C ILE A 114 -54.61 -17.61 13.29
N SER A 115 -54.13 -16.36 13.24
CA SER A 115 -54.99 -15.18 13.37
C SER A 115 -56.05 -15.12 12.26
N LEU A 116 -55.66 -15.38 11.00
CA LEU A 116 -56.58 -15.44 9.87
C LEU A 116 -57.59 -16.59 10.01
N PHE A 117 -57.15 -17.76 10.47
CA PHE A 117 -58.02 -18.91 10.68
C PHE A 117 -59.11 -18.63 11.74
N ILE A 118 -58.72 -18.00 12.85
CA ILE A 118 -59.67 -17.59 13.90
C ILE A 118 -60.65 -16.54 13.38
N LEU A 119 -60.17 -15.52 12.66
CA LEU A 119 -61.02 -14.50 12.03
C LEU A 119 -62.03 -15.11 11.05
N PHE A 120 -61.59 -16.09 10.26
CA PHE A 120 -62.46 -16.80 9.32
C PHE A 120 -63.59 -17.57 10.03
N ILE A 121 -63.28 -18.25 11.14
CA ILE A 121 -64.28 -18.96 11.96
C ILE A 121 -65.28 -17.96 12.56
N LEU A 122 -64.80 -16.87 13.15
CA LEU A 122 -65.66 -15.84 13.74
C LEU A 122 -66.59 -15.22 12.70
N TYR A 123 -66.08 -14.92 11.50
CA TYR A 123 -66.88 -14.41 10.39
C TYR A 123 -68.02 -15.36 10.03
N ARG A 124 -67.74 -16.68 9.92
CA ARG A 124 -68.74 -17.72 9.59
C ARG A 124 -69.78 -17.98 10.70
N ILE A 125 -69.49 -17.56 11.94
CA ILE A 125 -70.41 -17.71 13.07
C ILE A 125 -71.31 -16.48 13.19
N ILE A 126 -70.79 -15.29 12.93
CA ILE A 126 -71.50 -14.01 13.05
C ILE A 126 -72.43 -13.75 11.85
N PHE A 127 -72.07 -14.24 10.67
CA PHE A 127 -72.80 -14.04 9.41
C PHE A 127 -73.26 -15.37 8.83
#